data_AF-A0A7S8FD88-F1
#
_entry.id   AF-A0A7S8FD88-F1
#
_cell.length_a   1.000
_cell.length_b   1.000
_cell.length_c   1.000
_cell.angle_alpha   90.00
_cell.angle_beta   90.00
_cell.angle_gamma   90.00
#
_symmetry.space_group_name_H-M   'P 1'
#
loop_
_entity.id
_entity.type
_entity.pdbx_description
1 polymer ?
#
loop_
_entity_poly.entity_id
_entity_poly.type
_entity_poly.pdbx_seq_one_letter_code
_entity_poly.pdbx_strand_id
1 'polypeptide(L)'
;MNNASQRKGVRWSMVNGALLFGMVACSPLEPILDPEISDFQLTVDTLRTSLRDAQRTITELQAEIDQQRQDYADVQIVRAQLEGTHREAERRLNEARHVIDLQREELAAARSEREQMRRTGAALQSQLRQLRKQLSKVGKQAKAETSPTATVSQRAERPELTRVVLEQEAQSDGEEALPGHISSAGVVPIVRESSTVATPVNITIKPGDTLWSLARRHHTSVMHLMAVNELPNDRIQVGQPLRLPELPTDAPEYEGMQSSALR
;
A
#
# COMPACT_ATOMS: atom_id res chain seq x y z
N MET A 1 12.59 -27.27 -18.63
CA MET A 1 12.01 -28.55 -18.18
C MET A 1 10.81 -28.26 -17.29
N ASN A 2 9.61 -28.27 -17.87
CA ASN A 2 8.58 -29.31 -17.70
C ASN A 2 7.98 -29.38 -16.29
N ASN A 3 6.82 -28.75 -16.09
CA ASN A 3 5.80 -29.38 -15.25
C ASN A 3 4.45 -29.30 -15.97
N ALA A 4 3.93 -30.49 -16.25
CA ALA A 4 2.90 -30.76 -17.23
C ALA A 4 1.51 -30.68 -16.61
N SER A 5 0.59 -30.12 -17.39
CA SER A 5 -0.86 -30.17 -17.20
C SER A 5 -1.39 -31.55 -16.84
N GLN A 6 -1.87 -31.71 -15.61
CA GLN A 6 -2.76 -32.80 -15.22
C GLN A 6 -4.21 -32.38 -15.50
N ARG A 7 -4.65 -32.54 -16.75
CA ARG A 7 -6.08 -32.55 -17.10
C ARG A 7 -6.66 -33.89 -16.63
N LYS A 8 -7.49 -33.87 -15.59
CA LYS A 8 -8.23 -35.05 -15.14
C LYS A 8 -9.36 -35.34 -16.15
N GLY A 9 -9.12 -36.32 -17.03
CA GLY A 9 -10.15 -36.90 -17.89
C GLY A 9 -11.06 -37.82 -17.07
N VAL A 10 -12.36 -37.54 -17.11
CA VAL A 10 -13.40 -38.41 -16.55
C VAL A 10 -13.54 -39.63 -17.47
N ARG A 11 -13.10 -40.79 -17.00
CA ARG A 11 -13.26 -42.09 -17.69
C ARG A 11 -14.71 -42.56 -17.55
N TRP A 12 -15.49 -42.52 -18.63
CA TRP A 12 -16.70 -43.33 -18.74
C TRP A 12 -16.28 -44.79 -18.86
N SER A 13 -16.41 -45.56 -17.76
CA SER A 13 -16.27 -47.01 -17.84
C SER A 13 -17.56 -47.58 -18.41
N MET A 14 -17.46 -48.17 -19.61
CA MET A 14 -18.41 -49.12 -20.16
C MET A 14 -18.71 -50.21 -19.13
N VAL A 15 -19.93 -50.26 -18.63
CA VAL A 15 -20.47 -51.45 -17.96
C VAL A 15 -21.17 -52.28 -19.05
N ASN A 16 -20.41 -53.21 -19.62
CA ASN A 16 -20.93 -54.37 -20.33
C ASN A 16 -21.09 -55.49 -19.30
N GLY A 17 -22.29 -56.04 -19.13
CA GLY A 17 -22.50 -57.14 -18.19
C GLY A 17 -23.87 -57.77 -18.22
N ALA A 18 -23.91 -58.97 -18.82
CA ALA A 18 -24.79 -60.09 -18.50
C ALA A 18 -26.28 -59.99 -18.89
N LEU A 19 -26.50 -60.41 -20.14
CA LEU A 19 -27.71 -61.04 -20.66
C LEU A 19 -27.99 -62.32 -19.84
N LEU A 20 -28.88 -62.25 -18.84
CA LEU A 20 -29.45 -63.43 -18.18
C LEU A 20 -30.89 -63.60 -18.62
N PHE A 21 -31.05 -64.61 -19.46
CA PHE A 21 -32.28 -65.22 -19.93
C PHE A 21 -33.07 -65.75 -18.72
N GLY A 22 -33.96 -64.93 -18.18
CA GLY A 22 -34.97 -65.35 -17.21
C GLY A 22 -36.19 -65.88 -17.93
N MET A 23 -36.24 -67.20 -18.17
CA MET A 23 -37.49 -67.91 -18.48
C MET A 23 -38.43 -67.75 -17.28
N VAL A 24 -39.31 -66.75 -17.35
CA VAL A 24 -40.48 -66.63 -16.48
C VAL A 24 -41.58 -67.46 -17.11
N ALA A 25 -42.03 -68.45 -16.33
CA ALA A 25 -43.11 -69.35 -16.67
C ALA A 25 -44.38 -68.58 -17.06
N CYS A 26 -45.03 -69.06 -18.12
CA CYS A 26 -46.31 -68.59 -18.61
C CYS A 26 -47.40 -68.93 -17.57
N SER A 27 -47.74 -67.96 -16.72
CA SER A 27 -48.97 -67.99 -15.92
C SER A 27 -50.19 -67.78 -16.85
N PRO A 28 -51.36 -68.35 -16.53
CA PRO A 28 -52.51 -68.33 -17.43
C PRO A 28 -53.01 -66.89 -17.62
N LEU A 29 -53.27 -66.53 -18.88
CA LEU A 29 -53.92 -65.31 -19.33
C LEU A 29 -55.12 -64.96 -18.43
N GLU A 30 -54.97 -63.92 -17.62
CA GLU A 30 -56.11 -63.11 -17.18
C GLU A 30 -56.75 -62.50 -18.43
N PRO A 31 -58.09 -62.53 -18.56
CA PRO A 31 -58.75 -61.95 -19.71
C PRO A 31 -58.42 -60.45 -19.75
N ILE A 32 -57.98 -59.99 -20.92
CA ILE A 32 -57.83 -58.59 -21.26
C ILE A 32 -59.19 -57.93 -20.95
N LEU A 33 -59.27 -57.25 -19.82
CA LEU A 33 -60.28 -56.24 -19.58
C LEU A 33 -59.92 -55.14 -20.57
N ASP A 34 -60.69 -55.03 -21.65
CA ASP A 34 -60.51 -53.94 -22.61
C ASP A 34 -60.55 -52.62 -21.81
N PRO A 35 -59.43 -51.87 -21.73
CA PRO A 35 -59.43 -50.61 -20.99
C PRO A 35 -60.45 -49.70 -21.66
N GLU A 36 -61.42 -49.21 -20.88
CA GLU A 36 -62.35 -48.21 -21.38
C GLU A 36 -61.55 -47.00 -21.86
N ILE A 37 -62.01 -46.38 -22.96
CA ILE A 37 -61.33 -45.28 -23.67
C ILE A 37 -60.87 -44.14 -22.73
N SER A 38 -61.52 -43.98 -21.57
CA SER A 38 -61.19 -43.02 -20.52
C SER A 38 -59.84 -43.23 -19.83
N ASP A 39 -59.39 -44.47 -19.61
CA ASP A 39 -58.09 -44.73 -18.93
C ASP A 39 -56.91 -44.34 -19.82
N PHE A 40 -57.05 -44.53 -21.13
CA PHE A 40 -56.08 -44.04 -22.11
C PHE A 40 -56.03 -42.51 -22.19
N GLN A 41 -57.17 -41.83 -22.02
CA GLN A 41 -57.19 -40.37 -21.98
C GLN A 41 -56.49 -39.83 -20.73
N LEU A 42 -56.74 -40.44 -19.56
CA LEU A 42 -56.09 -40.06 -18.31
C LEU A 42 -54.56 -40.28 -18.35
N THR A 43 -54.11 -41.39 -18.93
CA THR A 43 -52.67 -41.67 -19.11
C THR A 43 -52.01 -40.71 -20.11
N VAL A 44 -52.69 -40.32 -21.18
CA VAL A 44 -52.18 -39.31 -22.12
C VAL A 44 -52.08 -37.93 -21.47
N ASP A 45 -53.06 -37.55 -20.66
CA ASP A 45 -53.06 -36.24 -20.01
C ASP A 45 -52.00 -36.13 -18.92
N THR A 46 -51.78 -37.19 -18.14
CA THR A 46 -50.66 -37.26 -17.18
C THR A 46 -49.29 -37.24 -17.86
N LEU A 47 -49.15 -37.91 -19.00
CA LEU A 47 -47.93 -37.80 -19.82
C LEU A 47 -47.72 -36.39 -20.35
N ARG A 48 -48.77 -35.73 -20.84
CA ARG A 48 -48.68 -34.33 -21.31
C ARG A 48 -48.30 -33.36 -20.20
N THR A 49 -48.84 -33.51 -18.99
CA THR A 49 -48.44 -32.65 -17.86
C THR A 49 -46.98 -32.89 -17.49
N SER A 50 -46.57 -34.16 -17.34
CA SER A 50 -45.17 -34.50 -17.04
C SER A 50 -44.19 -33.98 -18.09
N LEU A 51 -44.57 -34.00 -19.39
CA LEU A 51 -43.75 -33.44 -20.46
C LEU A 51 -43.63 -31.92 -20.33
N ARG A 52 -44.72 -31.21 -20.03
CA ARG A 52 -44.68 -29.75 -19.81
C ARG A 52 -43.84 -29.40 -18.59
N ASP A 53 -43.96 -30.17 -17.52
CA ASP A 53 -43.16 -29.96 -16.31
C ASP A 53 -41.68 -30.24 -16.58
N ALA A 54 -41.35 -31.32 -17.29
CA ALA A 54 -39.98 -31.59 -17.74
C ALA A 54 -39.45 -30.44 -18.63
N GLN A 55 -40.26 -29.94 -19.57
CA GLN A 55 -39.87 -28.79 -20.40
C GLN A 55 -39.59 -27.53 -19.58
N ARG A 56 -40.39 -27.24 -18.53
CA ARG A 56 -40.14 -26.13 -17.60
C ARG A 56 -38.80 -26.29 -16.88
N THR A 57 -38.55 -27.47 -16.31
CA THR A 57 -37.27 -27.71 -15.61
C THR A 57 -36.07 -27.59 -16.54
N ILE A 58 -36.19 -27.99 -17.81
CA ILE A 58 -35.12 -27.79 -18.80
C ILE A 58 -34.86 -26.31 -19.03
N THR A 59 -35.91 -25.48 -19.17
CA THR A 59 -35.73 -24.03 -19.36
C THR A 59 -35.17 -23.34 -18.11
N GLU A 60 -35.55 -23.79 -16.91
CA GLU A 60 -35.00 -23.30 -15.65
C GLU A 60 -33.51 -23.63 -15.53
N LEU A 61 -33.12 -24.89 -15.79
CA LEU A 61 -31.72 -25.31 -15.78
C LEU A 61 -30.89 -24.60 -16.86
N GLN A 62 -31.47 -24.33 -18.03
CA GLN A 62 -30.80 -23.53 -19.06
C GLN A 62 -30.50 -22.11 -18.57
N ALA A 63 -31.48 -21.47 -17.92
CA ALA A 63 -31.28 -20.15 -17.33
C ALA A 63 -30.21 -20.16 -16.23
N GLU A 64 -30.19 -21.18 -15.36
CA GLU A 64 -29.14 -21.35 -14.35
C GLU A 64 -27.75 -21.52 -14.96
N ILE A 65 -27.62 -22.32 -16.02
CA ILE A 65 -26.33 -22.51 -16.72
C ILE A 65 -25.86 -21.19 -17.34
N ASP A 66 -26.77 -20.43 -17.96
CA ASP A 66 -26.42 -19.16 -18.57
C ASP A 66 -26.02 -18.10 -17.53
N GLN A 67 -26.69 -18.08 -16.37
CA GLN A 67 -26.29 -17.25 -15.24
C GLN A 67 -24.90 -17.65 -14.71
N GLN A 68 -24.64 -18.92 -14.48
CA GLN A 68 -23.32 -19.38 -14.03
C GLN A 68 -22.20 -19.04 -15.02
N ARG A 69 -22.50 -19.06 -16.33
CA ARG A 69 -21.54 -18.66 -17.37
C ARG A 69 -21.23 -17.17 -17.30
N GLN A 70 -22.22 -16.32 -17.04
CA GLN A 70 -22.03 -14.88 -16.84
C GLN A 70 -21.19 -14.62 -15.59
N ASP A 71 -21.53 -15.24 -14.47
CA ASP A 71 -20.78 -15.12 -13.21
C ASP A 71 -19.31 -15.52 -13.40
N TYR A 72 -19.06 -16.62 -14.12
CA TYR A 72 -17.69 -17.04 -14.44
C TYR A 72 -16.96 -16.04 -15.34
N ALA A 73 -17.64 -15.45 -16.32
CA ALA A 73 -17.05 -14.43 -17.19
C ALA A 73 -16.65 -13.18 -16.39
N ASP A 74 -17.50 -12.72 -15.48
CA ASP A 74 -17.23 -11.56 -14.62
C ASP A 74 -16.03 -11.81 -13.71
N VAL A 75 -15.96 -12.99 -13.09
CA VAL A 75 -14.80 -13.40 -12.27
C VAL A 75 -13.51 -13.42 -13.09
N GLN A 76 -13.56 -13.88 -14.36
CA GLN A 76 -12.39 -13.88 -15.24
C GLN A 76 -11.94 -12.46 -15.60
N ILE A 77 -12.88 -11.54 -15.82
CA ILE A 77 -12.55 -10.13 -16.08
C ILE A 77 -11.86 -9.51 -14.87
N VAL A 78 -12.41 -9.68 -13.67
CA VAL A 78 -11.82 -9.16 -12.43
C VAL A 78 -10.43 -9.76 -12.20
N ARG A 79 -10.28 -11.06 -12.44
CA ARG A 79 -8.97 -11.72 -12.36
C ARG A 79 -7.97 -11.11 -13.34
N ALA A 80 -8.35 -10.89 -14.60
CA ALA A 80 -7.47 -10.29 -15.60
C ALA A 80 -7.06 -8.86 -15.22
N GLN A 81 -7.98 -8.08 -14.65
CA GLN A 81 -7.69 -6.74 -14.13
C GLN A 81 -6.69 -6.78 -12.96
N LEU A 82 -6.89 -7.67 -11.99
CA LEU A 82 -5.96 -7.86 -10.86
C LEU A 82 -4.57 -8.33 -11.33
N GLU A 83 -4.50 -9.22 -12.30
CA GLU A 83 -3.22 -9.61 -12.90
C GLU A 83 -2.56 -8.43 -13.63
N GLY A 84 -3.34 -7.55 -14.25
CA GLY A 84 -2.85 -6.31 -14.84
C GLY A 84 -2.21 -5.38 -13.80
N THR A 85 -2.94 -5.07 -12.72
CA THR A 85 -2.44 -4.21 -11.65
C THR A 85 -1.23 -4.81 -10.92
N HIS A 86 -1.20 -6.14 -10.77
CA HIS A 86 -0.05 -6.85 -10.22
C HIS A 86 1.19 -6.67 -11.09
N ARG A 87 1.08 -6.90 -12.40
CA ARG A 87 2.20 -6.69 -13.34
C ARG A 87 2.70 -5.25 -13.34
N GLU A 88 1.82 -4.26 -13.21
CA GLU A 88 2.21 -2.86 -13.11
C GLU A 88 2.95 -2.56 -11.80
N ALA A 89 2.46 -3.09 -10.68
CA ALA A 89 3.13 -2.96 -9.39
C ALA A 89 4.54 -3.58 -9.41
N GLU A 90 4.69 -4.76 -10.03
CA GLU A 90 5.99 -5.41 -10.20
C GLU A 90 6.96 -4.56 -11.05
N ARG A 91 6.50 -3.95 -12.14
CA ARG A 91 7.32 -3.04 -12.95
C ARG A 91 7.81 -1.86 -12.12
N ARG A 92 6.90 -1.19 -11.41
CA ARG A 92 7.24 -0.05 -10.53
C ARG A 92 8.24 -0.44 -9.45
N LEU A 93 8.11 -1.65 -8.88
CA LEU A 93 9.07 -2.15 -7.89
C LEU A 93 10.45 -2.35 -8.52
N ASN A 94 10.52 -2.96 -9.70
CA ASN A 94 11.79 -3.16 -10.42
C ASN A 94 12.45 -1.84 -10.81
N GLU A 95 11.66 -0.86 -11.28
CA GLU A 95 12.14 0.49 -11.58
C GLU A 95 12.69 1.18 -10.32
N ALA A 96 11.92 1.18 -9.22
CA ALA A 96 12.36 1.76 -7.95
C ALA A 96 13.63 1.09 -7.42
N ARG A 97 13.73 -0.24 -7.55
CA ARG A 97 14.93 -1.00 -7.17
C ARG A 97 16.14 -0.56 -8.01
N HIS A 98 15.97 -0.40 -9.32
CA HIS A 98 17.04 0.06 -10.18
C HIS A 98 17.54 1.47 -9.80
N VAL A 99 16.62 2.38 -9.48
CA VAL A 99 16.96 3.73 -8.99
C VAL A 99 17.74 3.68 -7.68
N ILE A 100 17.34 2.83 -6.73
CA ILE A 100 18.05 2.67 -5.46
C ILE A 100 19.47 2.15 -5.68
N ASP A 101 19.63 1.17 -6.57
CA ASP A 101 20.95 0.60 -6.87
C ASP A 101 21.85 1.66 -7.54
N LEU A 102 21.31 2.45 -8.47
CA LEU A 102 22.02 3.58 -9.08
C LEU A 102 22.44 4.63 -8.02
N GLN A 103 21.53 5.04 -7.15
CA GLN A 103 21.84 6.00 -6.09
C GLN A 103 22.92 5.48 -5.13
N ARG A 104 22.93 4.18 -4.84
CA ARG A 104 23.98 3.56 -4.01
C ARG A 104 25.34 3.60 -4.70
N GLU A 105 25.40 3.35 -6.00
CA GLU A 105 26.62 3.46 -6.80
C GLU A 105 27.14 4.90 -6.84
N GLU A 106 26.27 5.88 -7.08
CA GLU A 106 26.63 7.30 -7.05
C GLU A 106 27.14 7.74 -5.67
N LEU A 107 26.46 7.34 -4.60
CA LEU A 107 26.90 7.62 -3.23
C LEU A 107 28.25 6.95 -2.91
N ALA A 108 28.49 5.74 -3.41
CA ALA A 108 29.76 5.04 -3.25
C ALA A 108 30.88 5.77 -4.00
N ALA A 109 30.62 6.20 -5.24
CA ALA A 109 31.55 6.99 -6.05
C ALA A 109 31.91 8.31 -5.35
N ALA A 110 30.90 9.08 -4.90
CA ALA A 110 31.10 10.34 -4.19
C ALA A 110 31.89 10.18 -2.88
N ARG A 111 31.66 9.08 -2.13
CA ARG A 111 32.46 8.75 -0.94
C ARG A 111 33.91 8.45 -1.28
N SER A 112 34.15 7.69 -2.35
CA SER A 112 35.50 7.36 -2.80
C SER A 112 36.28 8.61 -3.23
N GLU A 113 35.62 9.54 -3.94
CA GLU A 113 36.21 10.79 -4.40
C GLU A 113 36.59 11.70 -3.21
N ARG A 114 35.69 11.84 -2.23
CA ARG A 114 35.99 12.58 -0.99
C ARG A 114 37.18 12.00 -0.24
N GLU A 115 37.30 10.67 -0.16
CA GLU A 115 38.46 10.04 0.48
C GLU A 115 39.75 10.27 -0.30
N GLN A 116 39.71 10.26 -1.64
CA GLN A 116 40.86 10.64 -2.47
C GLN A 116 41.27 12.10 -2.22
N MET A 117 40.33 13.03 -2.21
CA MET A 117 40.60 14.44 -1.89
C MET A 117 41.19 14.61 -0.48
N ARG A 118 40.71 13.83 0.50
CA ARG A 118 41.24 13.86 1.87
C ARG A 118 42.69 13.36 1.90
N ARG A 119 43.01 12.31 1.14
CA ARG A 119 44.38 11.78 1.01
C ARG A 119 45.32 12.76 0.32
N THR A 120 44.90 13.34 -0.80
CA THR A 120 45.71 14.33 -1.53
C THR A 120 45.91 15.58 -0.67
N GLY A 121 44.86 16.05 0.02
CA GLY A 121 44.95 17.16 0.97
C GLY A 121 45.93 16.89 2.11
N ALA A 122 45.90 15.68 2.72
CA ALA A 122 46.85 15.29 3.75
C ALA A 122 48.30 15.23 3.22
N ALA A 123 48.50 14.69 2.01
CA ALA A 123 49.81 14.63 1.37
C ALA A 123 50.39 16.04 1.14
N LEU A 124 49.61 16.95 0.54
CA LEU A 124 50.01 18.34 0.33
C LEU A 124 50.33 19.05 1.65
N GLN A 125 49.52 18.84 2.69
CA GLN A 125 49.78 19.42 4.01
C GLN A 125 51.10 18.93 4.60
N SER A 126 51.44 17.64 4.42
CA SER A 126 52.72 17.09 4.87
C SER A 126 53.91 17.71 4.11
N GLN A 127 53.78 17.93 2.80
CA GLN A 127 54.79 18.60 1.97
C GLN A 127 55.03 20.04 2.44
N LEU A 128 53.96 20.80 2.71
CA LEU A 128 54.08 22.16 3.27
C LEU A 128 54.79 22.18 4.63
N ARG A 129 54.47 21.22 5.52
CA ARG A 129 55.17 21.08 6.82
C ARG A 129 56.66 20.78 6.61
N GLN A 130 57.02 19.94 5.64
CA GLN A 130 58.40 19.60 5.32
C GLN A 130 59.17 20.79 4.74
N LEU A 131 58.58 21.52 3.79
CA LEU A 131 59.16 22.75 3.23
C LEU A 131 59.38 23.81 4.33
N ARG A 132 58.39 24.02 5.22
CA ARG A 132 58.55 24.92 6.37
C ARG A 132 59.70 24.49 7.28
N LYS A 133 59.86 23.18 7.52
CA LYS A 133 60.97 22.64 8.31
C LYS A 133 62.32 22.87 7.61
N GLN A 134 62.40 22.68 6.29
CA GLN A 134 63.61 22.97 5.51
C GLN A 134 63.98 24.46 5.54
N LEU A 135 63.02 25.36 5.30
CA LEU A 135 63.22 26.81 5.41
C LEU A 135 63.70 27.21 6.81
N SER A 136 63.15 26.60 7.87
CA SER A 136 63.62 26.86 9.24
C SER A 136 65.04 26.38 9.51
N LYS A 137 65.50 25.30 8.85
CA LYS A 137 66.89 24.83 8.96
C LYS A 137 67.85 25.76 8.25
N VAL A 138 67.52 26.20 7.03
CA VAL A 138 68.33 27.18 6.27
C VAL A 138 68.44 28.49 7.05
N GLY A 139 67.33 28.99 7.63
CA GLY A 139 67.34 30.18 8.47
C GLY A 139 68.18 30.02 9.75
N LYS A 140 68.22 28.82 10.35
CA LYS A 140 69.11 28.54 11.49
C LYS A 140 70.59 28.46 11.10
N GLN A 141 70.90 27.93 9.91
CA GLN A 141 72.28 27.88 9.39
C GLN A 141 72.80 29.29 9.12
N ALA A 142 72.00 30.16 8.49
CA ALA A 142 72.33 31.56 8.29
C ALA A 142 72.55 32.34 9.61
N LYS A 143 71.87 31.93 10.70
CA LYS A 143 72.02 32.53 12.04
C LYS A 143 73.16 31.93 12.86
N ALA A 144 73.64 30.72 12.54
CA ALA A 144 74.79 30.09 13.20
C ALA A 144 76.13 30.67 12.73
N GLU A 145 76.17 31.25 11.52
CA GLU A 145 77.32 32.02 11.02
C GLU A 145 77.39 33.44 11.61
N THR A 146 76.40 33.84 12.43
CA THR A 146 76.39 35.13 13.12
C THR A 146 75.95 34.98 14.58
N SER A 147 76.90 34.95 15.51
CA SER A 147 76.62 35.09 16.95
C SER A 147 77.80 35.74 17.66
N PRO A 148 77.59 36.51 18.75
CA PRO A 148 76.46 37.39 19.04
C PRO A 148 76.92 38.78 19.55
N THR A 149 76.27 39.87 19.13
CA THR A 149 76.35 41.16 19.84
C THR A 149 74.98 41.83 19.89
N ALA A 150 74.62 42.21 21.11
CA ALA A 150 73.61 43.20 21.52
C ALA A 150 72.12 42.85 21.36
N THR A 151 71.49 42.63 22.52
CA THR A 151 70.49 43.54 23.11
C THR A 151 69.66 44.37 22.13
N VAL A 152 68.34 44.18 22.13
CA VAL A 152 67.36 45.24 22.44
C VAL A 152 66.01 44.58 22.73
N SER A 153 65.58 44.80 23.97
CA SER A 153 64.21 44.68 24.45
C SER A 153 63.44 45.91 23.96
N GLN A 154 62.46 45.74 23.07
CA GLN A 154 61.36 46.70 22.96
C GLN A 154 60.02 45.97 22.76
N ARG A 155 59.16 46.32 23.70
CA ARG A 155 57.74 46.04 23.84
C ARG A 155 57.00 46.65 22.66
N ALA A 156 56.35 45.82 21.84
CA ALA A 156 55.42 46.24 20.81
C ALA A 156 54.01 45.93 21.27
N GLU A 157 53.19 46.97 21.28
CA GLU A 157 51.79 46.94 21.69
C GLU A 157 50.94 46.07 20.74
N ARG A 158 49.97 45.37 21.34
CA ARG A 158 48.92 44.60 20.68
C ARG A 158 48.05 45.52 19.79
N PRO A 159 47.63 45.05 18.60
CA PRO A 159 46.30 45.33 18.12
C PRO A 159 45.41 44.10 18.39
N GLU A 160 44.29 44.34 19.04
CA GLU A 160 43.30 43.32 19.38
C GLU A 160 42.59 42.77 18.12
N LEU A 161 42.30 41.48 18.18
CA LEU A 161 41.53 40.73 17.20
C LEU A 161 40.11 41.30 17.10
N THR A 162 39.77 41.86 15.94
CA THR A 162 38.40 42.17 15.54
C THR A 162 37.59 40.89 15.49
N ARG A 163 36.83 40.64 16.55
CA ARG A 163 35.85 39.58 16.68
C ARG A 163 34.59 39.99 15.91
N VAL A 164 34.40 39.48 14.69
CA VAL A 164 33.11 39.58 14.00
C VAL A 164 32.21 38.50 14.59
N VAL A 165 31.38 38.92 15.55
CA VAL A 165 30.21 38.19 16.04
C VAL A 165 29.02 38.66 15.21
N LEU A 166 28.35 37.70 14.58
CA LEU A 166 27.01 37.82 14.03
C LEU A 166 25.99 37.98 15.17
N GLU A 167 24.81 38.48 14.80
CA GLU A 167 23.56 38.56 15.56
C GLU A 167 23.30 39.90 16.27
N GLN A 168 22.69 40.79 15.49
CA GLN A 168 21.86 41.89 15.96
C GLN A 168 20.53 41.33 16.45
N GLU A 169 20.27 41.50 17.74
CA GLU A 169 18.92 41.66 18.28
C GLU A 169 18.65 43.16 18.42
N ALA A 170 17.51 43.61 17.92
CA ALA A 170 16.87 44.86 18.35
C ALA A 170 15.37 44.79 18.05
N GLN A 171 14.62 44.33 19.05
CA GLN A 171 13.18 44.57 19.22
C GLN A 171 12.92 45.98 19.78
N SER A 172 11.74 46.51 19.45
CA SER A 172 10.81 47.36 20.23
C SER A 172 10.32 48.55 19.38
N ASP A 173 9.07 49.01 19.38
CA ASP A 173 7.78 48.64 19.97
C ASP A 173 6.79 49.73 19.48
N GLY A 174 5.54 49.35 19.17
CA GLY A 174 4.27 50.16 19.23
C GLY A 174 4.14 51.40 18.33
N GLU A 175 2.97 51.90 17.91
CA GLU A 175 1.56 51.55 18.13
C GLU A 175 0.70 52.43 17.17
N GLU A 176 -0.54 51.97 16.92
CA GLU A 176 -1.73 52.72 16.46
C GLU A 176 -2.03 53.08 14.98
N ALA A 177 -3.29 52.73 14.65
CA ALA A 177 -4.31 53.46 13.87
C ALA A 177 -4.66 52.96 12.45
N LEU A 178 -5.91 52.44 12.38
CA LEU A 178 -6.75 52.19 11.20
C LEU A 178 -7.07 53.50 10.44
N PRO A 179 -7.40 53.46 9.13
CA PRO A 179 -8.82 53.33 8.75
C PRO A 179 -9.14 52.46 7.50
N GLY A 180 -10.31 51.82 7.60
CA GLY A 180 -11.30 51.36 6.60
C GLY A 180 -10.96 51.12 5.13
N HIS A 181 -11.43 49.98 4.62
CA HIS A 181 -12.26 49.92 3.41
C HIS A 181 -13.28 48.76 3.49
N ILE A 182 -14.48 49.07 3.02
CA ILE A 182 -15.73 48.29 3.04
C ILE A 182 -15.98 47.71 1.65
N SER A 183 -16.72 46.59 1.62
CA SER A 183 -17.48 46.05 0.47
C SER A 183 -16.64 45.42 -0.67
N SER A 184 -17.01 44.31 -1.31
CA SER A 184 -18.35 43.76 -1.52
C SER A 184 -18.32 42.32 -2.06
N ALA A 185 -19.40 41.60 -1.76
CA ALA A 185 -20.11 40.65 -2.62
C ALA A 185 -19.37 39.42 -3.20
N GLY A 186 -19.67 38.27 -2.58
CA GLY A 186 -19.46 36.94 -3.13
C GLY A 186 -20.16 35.88 -2.26
N VAL A 187 -21.46 36.05 -2.00
CA VAL A 187 -22.27 35.05 -1.28
C VAL A 187 -22.51 33.86 -2.21
N VAL A 188 -21.93 32.72 -1.87
CA VAL A 188 -22.31 31.40 -2.37
C VAL A 188 -22.97 30.66 -1.20
N PRO A 189 -24.13 30.02 -1.39
CA PRO A 189 -25.02 29.67 -0.29
C PRO A 189 -24.44 28.54 0.57
N ILE A 190 -24.43 28.77 1.89
CA ILE A 190 -24.25 27.69 2.88
C ILE A 190 -25.53 26.86 2.83
N VAL A 191 -25.52 25.79 2.03
CA VAL A 191 -26.45 24.68 2.22
C VAL A 191 -26.03 24.02 3.53
N ARG A 192 -26.85 24.21 4.55
CA ARG A 192 -26.77 23.43 5.79
C ARG A 192 -27.33 22.06 5.46
N GLU A 193 -26.47 21.14 5.04
CA GLU A 193 -26.84 19.73 4.98
C GLU A 193 -26.73 19.13 6.38
N SER A 194 -27.89 18.68 6.83
CA SER A 194 -28.16 17.90 8.03
C SER A 194 -27.12 16.82 8.28
N SER A 195 -26.36 16.97 9.36
CA SER A 195 -25.64 15.87 10.00
C SER A 195 -26.67 14.87 10.53
N THR A 196 -26.86 13.79 9.78
CA THR A 196 -27.50 12.59 10.31
C THR A 196 -26.58 12.05 11.40
N VAL A 197 -27.09 12.00 12.63
CA VAL A 197 -26.43 11.31 13.74
C VAL A 197 -26.47 9.83 13.40
N ALA A 198 -25.41 9.32 12.78
CA ALA A 198 -25.23 7.90 12.60
C ALA A 198 -24.63 7.30 13.90
N THR A 199 -24.97 6.05 14.13
CA THR A 199 -24.71 5.33 15.38
C THR A 199 -23.34 4.66 15.31
N PRO A 200 -22.47 4.82 16.31
CA PRO A 200 -21.11 4.29 16.27
C PRO A 200 -21.10 2.80 15.93
N VAL A 201 -20.47 2.47 14.79
CA VAL A 201 -20.38 1.10 14.29
C VAL A 201 -19.31 0.35 15.09
N ASN A 202 -19.75 -0.68 15.82
CA ASN A 202 -18.86 -1.59 16.53
C ASN A 202 -18.46 -2.76 15.60
N ILE A 203 -17.16 -2.98 15.42
CA ILE A 203 -16.62 -4.09 14.64
C ILE A 203 -15.84 -5.05 15.53
N THR A 204 -15.84 -6.34 15.19
CA THR A 204 -14.98 -7.34 15.84
C THR A 204 -13.74 -7.58 14.98
N ILE A 205 -12.56 -7.45 15.59
CA ILE A 205 -11.27 -7.59 14.91
C ILE A 205 -11.08 -9.04 14.42
N LYS A 206 -10.78 -9.21 13.13
CA LYS A 206 -10.53 -10.52 12.52
C LYS A 206 -9.02 -10.84 12.47
N PRO A 207 -8.63 -12.11 12.36
CA PRO A 207 -7.22 -12.46 12.19
C PRO A 207 -6.64 -11.79 10.94
N GLY A 208 -5.55 -11.04 11.12
CA GLY A 208 -4.88 -10.29 10.05
C GLY A 208 -5.29 -8.83 9.94
N ASP A 209 -6.31 -8.37 10.68
CA ASP A 209 -6.60 -6.94 10.77
C ASP A 209 -5.52 -6.23 11.60
N THR A 210 -5.11 -5.07 11.10
CA THR A 210 -4.24 -4.11 11.81
C THR A 210 -4.97 -2.79 11.98
N LEU A 211 -4.66 -2.01 13.01
CA LEU A 211 -5.25 -0.67 13.19
C LEU A 211 -5.05 0.21 11.96
N TRP A 212 -3.90 0.08 11.29
CA TRP A 212 -3.64 0.80 10.05
C TRP A 212 -4.58 0.38 8.92
N SER A 213 -4.78 -0.93 8.71
CA SER A 213 -5.70 -1.42 7.68
C SER A 213 -7.16 -1.04 7.96
N LEU A 214 -7.55 -0.99 9.24
CA LEU A 214 -8.88 -0.57 9.67
C LEU A 214 -9.05 0.95 9.49
N ALA A 215 -8.05 1.73 9.90
CA ALA A 215 -8.03 3.18 9.71
C ALA A 215 -8.21 3.55 8.24
N ARG A 216 -7.45 2.89 7.35
CA ARG A 216 -7.52 3.13 5.92
C ARG A 216 -8.85 2.71 5.31
N ARG A 217 -9.41 1.57 5.72
CA ARG A 217 -10.69 1.08 5.22
C ARG A 217 -11.86 1.97 5.64
N HIS A 218 -11.76 2.57 6.82
CA HIS A 218 -12.80 3.41 7.41
C HIS A 218 -12.48 4.90 7.32
N HIS A 219 -11.55 5.30 6.45
CA HIS A 219 -11.18 6.69 6.19
C HIS A 219 -10.91 7.52 7.46
N THR A 220 -10.29 6.91 8.46
CA THR A 220 -9.95 7.54 9.73
C THR A 220 -8.44 7.42 10.00
N SER A 221 -7.95 8.05 11.06
CA SER A 221 -6.54 7.97 11.45
C SER A 221 -6.32 6.94 12.55
N VAL A 222 -5.12 6.36 12.60
CA VAL A 222 -4.74 5.41 13.65
C VAL A 222 -4.82 6.06 15.02
N MET A 223 -4.36 7.31 15.15
CA MET A 223 -4.44 8.07 16.39
C MET A 223 -5.89 8.29 16.84
N HIS A 224 -6.78 8.60 15.91
CA HIS A 224 -8.19 8.83 16.24
C HIS A 224 -8.90 7.53 16.64
N LEU A 225 -8.61 6.42 15.96
CA LEU A 225 -9.08 5.09 16.37
C LEU A 225 -8.57 4.68 17.74
N MET A 226 -7.30 4.95 18.04
CA MET A 226 -6.72 4.67 19.36
C MET A 226 -7.39 5.51 20.44
N ALA A 227 -7.62 6.80 20.19
CA ALA A 227 -8.28 7.70 21.13
C ALA A 227 -9.72 7.26 21.45
N VAL A 228 -10.49 6.86 20.43
CA VAL A 228 -11.89 6.43 20.57
C VAL A 228 -12.03 5.10 21.29
N ASN A 229 -11.00 4.25 21.23
CA ASN A 229 -10.97 2.93 21.84
C ASN A 229 -10.07 2.84 23.08
N GLU A 230 -9.55 3.98 23.53
CA GLU A 230 -8.62 4.10 24.67
C GLU A 230 -7.44 3.10 24.59
N LEU A 231 -6.96 2.85 23.37
CA LEU A 231 -5.86 1.90 23.15
C LEU A 231 -4.53 2.56 23.50
N PRO A 232 -3.71 1.97 24.38
CA PRO A 232 -2.43 2.56 24.76
C PRO A 232 -1.43 2.55 23.61
N ASN A 233 -1.47 1.50 22.77
CA ASN A 233 -0.55 1.28 21.65
C ASN A 233 -1.33 0.81 20.40
N ASP A 234 -0.61 0.65 19.30
CA ASP A 234 -1.08 0.15 18.01
C ASP A 234 -1.43 -1.36 17.98
N ARG A 235 -1.36 -2.05 19.13
CA ARG A 235 -1.60 -3.49 19.25
C ARG A 235 -3.07 -3.79 19.51
N ILE A 236 -3.67 -4.57 18.62
CA ILE A 236 -5.06 -5.05 18.73
C ILE A 236 -5.11 -6.57 18.77
N GLN A 237 -6.07 -7.13 19.50
CA GLN A 237 -6.25 -8.57 19.63
C GLN A 237 -7.42 -9.06 18.77
N VAL A 238 -7.26 -10.24 18.19
CA VAL A 238 -8.34 -10.89 17.41
C VAL A 238 -9.52 -11.18 18.34
N GLY A 239 -10.73 -10.81 17.90
CA GLY A 239 -11.95 -10.95 18.69
C GLY A 239 -12.27 -9.76 19.60
N GLN A 240 -11.39 -8.75 19.69
CA GLN A 240 -11.67 -7.54 20.46
C GLN A 240 -12.70 -6.66 19.73
N PRO A 241 -13.71 -6.13 20.45
CA PRO A 241 -14.62 -5.13 19.88
C PRO A 241 -13.89 -3.79 19.73
N LEU A 242 -13.99 -3.18 18.55
CA LEU A 242 -13.43 -1.88 18.22
C LEU A 242 -14.55 -0.95 17.76
N ARG A 243 -14.63 0.22 18.38
CA ARG A 243 -15.53 1.32 18.07
C ARG A 243 -14.94 2.15 16.94
N LEU A 244 -15.66 2.32 15.84
CA LEU A 244 -15.23 3.19 14.77
C LEU A 244 -15.76 4.61 14.97
N PRO A 245 -14.91 5.65 14.90
CA PRO A 245 -15.39 7.02 14.81
C PRO A 245 -16.04 7.25 13.45
N GLU A 246 -17.22 7.84 13.48
CA GLU A 246 -17.85 8.37 12.27
C GLU A 246 -17.29 9.77 12.04
N LEU A 247 -16.54 9.93 10.95
CA LEU A 247 -16.15 11.25 10.45
C LEU A 247 -17.01 11.57 9.22
N PRO A 248 -17.56 12.79 9.12
CA PRO A 248 -18.19 13.24 7.89
C PRO A 248 -17.11 13.33 6.79
N THR A 249 -17.43 12.73 5.65
CA THR A 249 -16.56 12.43 4.49
C THR A 249 -16.02 13.66 3.73
N ASP A 250 -16.03 14.87 4.29
CA ASP A 250 -15.56 16.08 3.59
C ASP A 250 -14.50 16.84 4.40
N ALA A 251 -13.21 16.45 4.29
CA ALA A 251 -12.09 17.33 4.63
C ALA A 251 -10.75 16.83 4.03
N PRO A 252 -10.11 17.53 3.08
CA PRO A 252 -8.83 17.14 2.49
C PRO A 252 -7.66 17.44 3.46
N GLU A 253 -7.51 16.66 4.53
CA GLU A 253 -6.43 16.85 5.52
C GLU A 253 -5.71 15.55 5.90
N TYR A 254 -6.06 14.43 5.25
CA TYR A 254 -5.55 13.09 5.58
C TYR A 254 -4.08 12.84 5.18
N GLU A 255 -3.50 13.63 4.26
CA GLU A 255 -2.10 13.47 3.83
C GLU A 255 -1.10 14.20 4.75
N GLY A 256 -1.50 15.29 5.41
CA GLY A 256 -0.60 16.08 6.25
C GLY A 256 -0.30 15.46 7.62
N MET A 257 -1.20 14.62 8.15
CA MET A 257 -1.06 14.03 9.48
C MET A 257 -0.22 12.75 9.50
N GLN A 258 -0.04 12.07 8.35
CA GLN A 258 0.69 10.79 8.27
C GLN A 258 2.22 10.96 8.36
N SER A 259 2.74 12.12 8.00
CA SER A 259 4.18 12.43 8.00
C SER A 259 4.73 12.85 9.36
N SER A 260 3.85 13.24 10.30
CA SER A 260 4.26 13.75 11.62
C SER A 260 4.49 12.67 12.67
N ALA A 261 3.99 11.44 12.47
CA ALA A 261 4.12 10.34 13.43
C ALA A 261 5.35 9.42 13.19
N LEU A 262 6.14 9.69 12.15
CA LEU A 262 7.30 8.89 11.74
C LEU A 262 8.65 9.64 11.89
N ARG A 263 8.67 10.73 12.65
CA ARG A 263 9.88 11.54 12.91
C ARG A 263 10.41 11.36 14.32
#